data_AF-A0A1R3IDR5-F1
#
_entry.id   AF-A0A1R3IDR5-F1
#
_cell.length_a   1.000
_cell.length_b   1.000
_cell.length_c   1.000
_cell.angle_alpha   90.00
_cell.angle_beta   90.00
_cell.angle_gamma   90.00
#
_symmetry.space_group_name_H-M   'P 1'
#
loop_
_entity.id
_entity.type
_entity.pdbx_description
1 polymer ?
#
loop_
_entity_poly.entity_id
_entity_poly.type
_entity_poly.pdbx_seq_one_letter_code
_entity_poly.pdbx_strand_id
1 'polypeptide(L)'
;MGDHEDSLYRIYPKKGEVWAIYENYFDGTRRPADVKSEQCRIVEIVTDLSEQSGIIRAVSLIEVPGWKSFFQRVQKQPDGDHSVSRKEMMFFSHQVPAYTVEGSDSHGIPKGSWHVEPDALPLRITTIY
;
A
#
# COMPACT_ATOMS: atom_id res chain seq x y z
N MET A 1 5.60 -32.64 28.61
CA MET A 1 4.90 -32.24 27.38
C MET A 1 4.41 -30.83 27.63
N GLY A 2 5.22 -29.85 27.26
CA GLY A 2 4.92 -28.43 27.48
C GLY A 2 4.42 -27.87 26.17
N ASP A 3 3.17 -27.45 26.15
CA ASP A 3 2.56 -26.79 25.00
C ASP A 3 3.24 -25.42 24.87
N HIS A 4 4.21 -25.32 23.97
CA HIS A 4 4.67 -24.04 23.46
C HIS A 4 3.53 -23.48 22.61
N GLU A 5 2.64 -22.69 23.23
CA GLU A 5 1.74 -21.82 22.49
C GLU A 5 2.58 -20.79 21.71
N ASP A 6 2.87 -21.11 20.45
CA ASP A 6 3.38 -20.13 19.50
C ASP A 6 2.41 -18.94 19.50
N SER A 7 2.85 -17.82 20.07
CA SER A 7 2.07 -16.59 20.13
C SER A 7 1.95 -16.04 18.71
N LEU A 8 0.82 -16.33 18.04
CA LEU A 8 0.52 -15.82 16.71
C LEU A 8 0.11 -14.34 16.80
N TYR A 9 0.99 -13.45 16.33
CA TYR A 9 0.66 -12.05 16.13
C TYR A 9 0.07 -11.83 14.74
N ARG A 10 -1.02 -11.06 14.66
CA ARG A 10 -1.64 -10.66 13.39
C ARG A 10 -1.51 -9.16 13.24
N ILE A 11 -0.87 -8.75 12.15
CA ILE A 11 -0.73 -7.35 11.77
C ILE A 11 -1.79 -7.08 10.70
N TYR A 12 -2.58 -6.03 10.93
CA TYR A 12 -3.60 -5.58 9.99
C TYR A 12 -3.30 -4.14 9.60
N PRO A 13 -3.34 -3.80 8.31
CA PRO A 13 -3.26 -2.41 7.87
C PRO A 13 -4.37 -1.58 8.50
N LYS A 14 -4.05 -0.33 8.87
CA LYS A 14 -4.97 0.62 9.51
C LYS A 14 -5.15 1.87 8.66
N LYS A 15 -6.27 2.54 8.87
CA LYS A 15 -6.58 3.81 8.20
C LYS A 15 -5.44 4.82 8.37
N GLY A 16 -5.04 5.44 7.27
CA GLY A 16 -4.00 6.46 7.20
C GLY A 16 -2.59 5.91 7.06
N GLU A 17 -2.40 4.60 7.06
CA GLU A 17 -1.10 4.00 6.79
C GLU A 17 -0.84 3.87 5.29
N VAL A 18 0.44 3.92 4.92
CA VAL A 18 0.91 3.61 3.56
C VAL A 18 1.50 2.19 3.56
N TRP A 19 1.15 1.42 2.55
CA TRP A 19 1.54 0.01 2.44
C TRP A 19 1.99 -0.34 1.02
N ALA A 20 2.90 -1.31 0.93
CA ALA A 20 3.25 -1.96 -0.32
C ALA A 20 2.37 -3.21 -0.51
N ILE A 21 1.69 -3.31 -1.66
CA ILE A 21 0.92 -4.48 -2.08
C ILE A 21 1.58 -5.10 -3.31
N TYR A 22 1.75 -6.43 -3.32
CA TYR A 22 2.32 -7.14 -4.46
C TYR A 22 1.50 -6.95 -5.74
N GLU A 23 2.17 -6.79 -6.89
CA GLU A 23 1.51 -6.46 -8.16
C GLU A 23 0.51 -7.53 -8.63
N ASN A 24 0.76 -8.81 -8.28
CA ASN A 24 -0.11 -9.93 -8.63
C ASN A 24 -1.52 -9.85 -8.04
N TYR A 25 -1.75 -8.97 -7.05
CA TYR A 25 -3.07 -8.63 -6.58
C TYR A 25 -3.90 -7.91 -7.66
N PHE A 26 -3.26 -7.01 -8.42
CA PHE A 26 -3.90 -6.12 -9.40
C PHE A 26 -3.99 -6.74 -10.79
N ASP A 27 -3.02 -7.54 -11.21
CA ASP A 27 -2.98 -8.13 -12.56
C ASP A 27 -3.91 -9.35 -12.74
N GLY A 28 -4.61 -9.77 -11.69
CA GLY A 28 -5.56 -10.88 -11.69
C GLY A 28 -4.93 -12.27 -11.56
N THR A 29 -3.60 -12.37 -11.50
CA THR A 29 -2.91 -13.66 -11.34
C THR A 29 -2.99 -14.20 -9.91
N ARG A 30 -3.27 -13.36 -8.90
CA ARG A 30 -3.78 -13.64 -7.52
C ARG A 30 -3.38 -14.99 -6.88
N ARG A 31 -2.20 -15.50 -7.20
CA ARG A 31 -1.65 -16.75 -6.65
C ARG A 31 -0.52 -16.37 -5.70
N PRO A 32 -0.62 -16.69 -4.40
CA PRO A 32 0.44 -16.40 -3.43
C PRO A 32 1.79 -17.03 -3.79
N ALA A 33 1.78 -18.17 -4.46
CA ALA A 33 2.98 -18.85 -4.94
C ALA A 33 3.72 -18.08 -6.05
N ASP A 34 3.02 -17.18 -6.75
CA ASP A 34 3.56 -16.36 -7.84
C ASP A 34 3.91 -14.93 -7.37
N VAL A 35 3.97 -14.70 -6.06
CA VAL A 35 4.37 -13.39 -5.50
C VAL A 35 5.80 -13.08 -5.96
N LYS A 36 5.89 -12.20 -6.96
CA LYS A 36 7.16 -11.57 -7.34
C LYS A 36 7.46 -10.52 -6.29
N SER A 37 8.24 -10.91 -5.28
CA SER A 37 8.57 -10.07 -4.12
C SER A 37 9.17 -8.70 -4.48
N GLU A 38 9.69 -8.56 -5.69
CA GLU A 38 10.33 -7.33 -6.16
C GLU A 38 9.36 -6.28 -6.71
N GLN A 39 8.12 -6.64 -7.09
CA GLN A 39 7.16 -5.74 -7.73
C GLN A 39 5.96 -5.45 -6.82
N CYS A 40 5.86 -4.21 -6.38
CA CYS A 40 4.74 -3.76 -5.57
C CYS A 40 4.16 -2.44 -6.10
N ARG A 41 2.92 -2.21 -5.71
CA ARG A 41 2.25 -0.92 -5.81
C ARG A 41 2.16 -0.32 -4.41
N ILE A 42 2.39 0.99 -4.32
CA ILE A 42 2.20 1.73 -3.08
C ILE A 42 0.74 2.15 -2.98
N VAL A 43 0.13 1.95 -1.82
CA VAL A 43 -1.25 2.34 -1.54
C VAL A 43 -1.38 3.04 -0.20
N GLU A 44 -2.36 3.93 -0.10
CA GLU A 44 -2.85 4.47 1.17
C GLU A 44 -4.06 3.68 1.63
N ILE A 45 -4.11 3.31 2.91
CA ILE A 45 -5.29 2.71 3.51
C ILE A 45 -6.28 3.79 3.92
N VAL A 46 -7.50 3.75 3.39
CA VAL A 46 -8.52 4.80 3.61
C VAL A 46 -9.61 4.40 4.61
N THR A 47 -9.72 3.12 4.95
CA THR A 47 -10.60 2.61 6.02
C THR A 47 -9.86 1.57 6.85
N ASP A 48 -10.28 1.36 8.10
CA ASP A 48 -9.89 0.16 8.85
C ASP A 48 -10.60 -1.07 8.28
N LEU A 49 -10.17 -2.26 8.71
CA LEU A 49 -10.83 -3.52 8.37
C LEU A 49 -12.24 -3.54 8.98
N SER A 50 -13.26 -3.64 8.13
CA SER A 50 -14.64 -3.80 8.60
C SER A 50 -14.85 -5.15 9.24
N GLU A 51 -15.34 -5.19 10.49
CA GLU A 51 -15.73 -6.44 11.15
C GLU A 51 -16.96 -7.09 10.49
N GLN A 52 -17.84 -6.30 9.87
CA GLN A 52 -19.05 -6.80 9.24
C GLN A 52 -18.79 -7.38 7.84
N SER A 53 -18.05 -6.66 6.98
CA SER A 53 -17.80 -7.08 5.60
C SER A 53 -16.46 -7.79 5.42
N GLY A 54 -15.52 -7.64 6.35
CA GLY A 54 -14.16 -8.15 6.21
C GLY A 54 -13.36 -7.44 5.10
N ILE A 55 -13.75 -6.22 4.72
CA ILE A 55 -13.12 -5.44 3.66
C ILE A 55 -12.34 -4.27 4.25
N ILE A 56 -11.17 -4.00 3.68
CA ILE A 56 -10.42 -2.76 3.82
C ILE A 56 -10.38 -2.03 2.48
N ARG A 57 -10.47 -0.70 2.50
CA ARG A 57 -10.30 0.12 1.29
C ARG A 57 -8.91 0.70 1.23
N ALA A 58 -8.29 0.62 0.07
CA ALA A 58 -6.99 1.20 -0.23
C ALA A 58 -7.04 2.02 -1.51
N VAL A 59 -6.20 3.05 -1.60
CA VAL A 59 -6.08 3.92 -2.77
C VAL A 59 -4.66 3.89 -3.30
N SER A 60 -4.48 3.64 -4.60
CA SER A 60 -3.16 3.66 -5.25
C SER A 60 -2.50 5.02 -5.09
N LEU A 61 -1.21 4.99 -4.77
CA LEU A 61 -0.33 6.14 -4.74
C LEU A 61 0.64 6.09 -5.93
N ILE A 62 0.84 7.21 -6.59
CA ILE A 62 1.82 7.38 -7.68
C ILE A 62 2.89 8.39 -7.29
N GLU A 63 4.10 8.16 -7.77
CA GLU A 63 5.23 9.07 -7.56
C GLU A 63 4.90 10.47 -8.09
N VAL A 64 5.22 11.50 -7.32
CA VAL A 64 5.19 12.87 -7.78
C VAL A 64 6.35 13.03 -8.78
N PRO A 65 6.11 13.48 -10.03
CA PRO A 65 7.15 13.54 -11.04
C PRO A 65 8.42 14.27 -10.57
N GLY A 66 9.56 13.58 -10.65
CA GLY A 66 10.87 14.10 -10.23
C GLY A 66 11.21 13.88 -8.75
N TRP A 67 10.32 13.27 -7.97
CA TRP A 67 10.47 13.09 -6.53
C TRP A 67 10.20 11.65 -6.09
N LYS A 68 11.26 10.82 -6.09
CA LYS A 68 11.20 9.37 -5.78
C LYS A 68 10.58 8.99 -4.43
N SER A 69 10.55 9.92 -3.48
CA SER A 69 10.07 9.69 -2.11
C SER A 69 8.74 10.40 -1.83
N PHE A 70 8.13 11.02 -2.84
CA PHE A 70 6.87 11.73 -2.69
C PHE A 70 5.80 11.07 -3.55
N PHE A 71 4.65 10.82 -2.95
CA PHE A 71 3.56 10.14 -3.61
C PHE A 71 2.24 10.89 -3.45
N GLN A 72 1.34 10.75 -4.41
CA GLN A 72 0.00 11.31 -4.37
C GLN A 72 -1.04 10.28 -4.80
N ARG A 73 -2.27 10.45 -4.36
CA ARG A 73 -3.38 9.57 -4.74
C ARG A 73 -3.61 9.62 -6.25
N VAL A 74 -3.82 8.45 -6.83
CA VAL A 74 -4.38 8.32 -8.18
C VAL A 74 -5.83 8.80 -8.14
N GLN A 75 -6.16 9.82 -8.94
CA GLN A 75 -7.50 10.40 -8.95
C GLN A 75 -8.48 9.67 -9.88
N LYS A 76 -7.99 8.82 -10.80
CA LYS A 76 -8.80 8.12 -11.79
C LYS A 76 -9.17 6.72 -11.32
N GLN A 77 -10.45 6.38 -11.45
CA GLN A 77 -10.94 5.00 -11.39
C GLN A 77 -10.77 4.34 -12.77
N PRO A 78 -10.60 3.00 -12.85
CA PRO A 78 -10.68 2.02 -11.76
C PRO A 78 -9.38 1.80 -10.98
N ASP A 79 -8.24 2.29 -11.48
CA ASP A 79 -6.92 1.88 -10.96
C ASP A 79 -6.54 2.49 -9.60
N GLY A 80 -7.29 3.52 -9.19
CA GLY A 80 -7.09 4.22 -7.94
C GLY A 80 -7.70 3.56 -6.72
N ASP A 81 -8.89 2.94 -6.79
CA ASP A 81 -9.65 2.50 -5.61
C ASP A 81 -9.73 0.97 -5.51
N HIS A 82 -9.31 0.41 -4.37
CA HIS A 82 -9.25 -1.04 -4.14
C HIS A 82 -10.04 -1.44 -2.92
N SER A 83 -10.84 -2.50 -3.04
CA SER A 83 -11.46 -3.19 -1.92
C SER A 83 -10.76 -4.53 -1.71
N VAL A 84 -9.99 -4.65 -0.63
CA VAL A 84 -9.23 -5.86 -0.31
C VAL A 84 -9.95 -6.61 0.80
N SER A 85 -10.30 -7.87 0.58
CA SER A 85 -10.91 -8.71 1.61
C SER A 85 -9.86 -9.27 2.58
N ARG A 86 -10.31 -9.73 3.75
CA ARG A 86 -9.45 -10.39 4.75
C ARG A 86 -8.62 -11.56 4.18
N LYS A 87 -9.15 -12.30 3.20
CA LYS A 87 -8.45 -13.42 2.55
C LYS A 87 -7.33 -12.94 1.61
N GLU A 88 -7.48 -11.75 1.06
CA GLU A 88 -6.52 -11.14 0.15
C GLU A 88 -5.45 -10.34 0.90
N MET A 89 -5.56 -10.21 2.23
CA MET A 89 -4.57 -9.48 3.03
C MET A 89 -3.16 -10.09 2.97
N MET A 90 -3.02 -11.35 2.57
CA MET A 90 -1.73 -11.98 2.30
C MET A 90 -0.92 -11.31 1.16
N PHE A 91 -1.54 -10.44 0.36
CA PHE A 91 -0.86 -9.67 -0.68
C PHE A 91 -0.24 -8.35 -0.17
N PHE A 92 -0.51 -7.96 1.08
CA PHE A 92 0.23 -6.90 1.74
C PHE A 92 1.63 -7.40 2.08
N SER A 93 2.65 -6.70 1.57
CA SER A 93 4.04 -7.05 1.85
C SER A 93 4.48 -6.47 3.19
N HIS A 94 4.47 -5.15 3.31
CA HIS A 94 4.92 -4.42 4.48
C HIS A 94 4.32 -3.01 4.50
N GLN A 95 4.29 -2.43 5.69
CA GLN A 95 3.98 -1.02 5.88
C GLN A 95 5.18 -0.18 5.44
N VAL A 96 4.92 0.90 4.71
CA VAL A 96 5.93 1.89 4.34
C VAL A 96 5.77 3.09 5.28
N PRO A 97 6.76 3.41 6.14
CA PRO A 97 6.69 4.58 6.99
C PRO A 97 6.50 5.84 6.15
N ALA A 98 5.49 6.64 6.50
CA ALA A 98 5.08 7.78 5.70
C ALA A 98 4.43 8.88 6.55
N TYR A 99 4.48 10.11 6.06
CA TYR A 99 3.76 11.26 6.62
C TYR A 99 3.28 12.21 5.52
N THR A 100 2.20 12.93 5.77
CA THR A 100 1.67 13.91 4.81
C THR A 100 2.44 15.23 4.86
N VAL A 101 2.64 15.86 3.71
CA VAL A 101 3.32 17.16 3.61
C VAL A 101 2.37 18.28 3.19
N GLU A 102 2.69 19.50 3.59
CA GLU A 102 1.94 20.71 3.20
C GLU A 102 2.10 21.06 1.71
N GLY A 103 3.03 20.43 1.00
CA GLY A 103 3.34 20.68 -0.40
C GLY A 103 4.37 21.79 -0.61
N SER A 104 4.77 21.98 -1.86
CA SER A 104 5.70 23.03 -2.31
C SER A 104 5.50 23.31 -3.80
N ASP A 105 4.92 24.46 -4.11
CA ASP A 105 4.69 24.89 -5.50
C ASP A 105 6.01 25.07 -6.26
N SER A 106 7.05 25.59 -5.60
CA SER A 106 8.38 25.78 -6.19
C SER A 106 9.05 24.46 -6.59
N HIS A 107 8.67 23.37 -5.94
CA HIS A 107 9.17 22.02 -6.20
C HIS A 107 8.15 21.15 -6.95
N GLY A 108 6.96 21.68 -7.26
CA GLY A 108 5.88 20.91 -7.90
C GLY A 108 5.33 19.78 -7.04
N ILE A 109 5.46 19.86 -5.71
CA ILE A 109 4.94 18.86 -4.77
C ILE A 109 3.54 19.30 -4.32
N PRO A 110 2.47 18.56 -4.65
CA PRO A 110 1.13 18.91 -4.21
C PRO A 110 0.97 18.87 -2.70
N LYS A 111 0.09 19.73 -2.17
CA LYS A 111 -0.34 19.66 -0.78
C LYS A 111 -1.07 18.34 -0.51
N GLY A 112 -0.75 17.69 0.60
CA GLY A 112 -1.33 16.40 0.98
C GLY A 112 -0.65 15.19 0.34
N SER A 113 0.47 15.38 -0.36
CA SER A 113 1.34 14.27 -0.77
C SER A 113 1.90 13.53 0.44
N TRP A 114 2.21 12.25 0.25
CA TRP A 114 2.92 11.41 1.21
C TRP A 114 4.41 11.50 0.96
N HIS A 115 5.20 11.87 1.97
CA HIS A 115 6.63 11.60 1.99
C HIS A 115 6.86 10.23 2.63
N VAL A 116 7.55 9.33 1.93
CA VAL A 116 7.79 7.95 2.37
C VAL A 116 9.27 7.72 2.64
N GLU A 117 9.58 6.82 3.58
CA GLU A 117 10.95 6.38 3.85
C GLU A 117 11.54 5.66 2.61
N PRO A 118 12.60 6.19 1.97
CA PRO A 118 13.12 5.64 0.72
C PRO A 118 13.62 4.20 0.85
N ASP A 119 14.20 3.84 2.01
CA ASP A 119 14.73 2.49 2.25
C ASP A 119 13.62 1.46 2.49
N ALA A 120 12.38 1.91 2.71
CA ALA A 120 11.20 1.07 2.80
C ALA A 120 10.44 0.95 1.47
N LEU A 121 10.93 1.56 0.39
CA LEU A 121 10.33 1.38 -0.92
C LEU A 121 10.70 0.03 -1.53
N PRO A 122 9.78 -0.63 -2.27
CA PRO A 122 10.09 -1.85 -2.98
C PRO A 122 11.09 -1.57 -4.10
N LEU A 123 11.92 -2.57 -4.44
CA LEU A 123 12.94 -2.48 -5.49
C LEU A 123 12.36 -2.04 -6.85
N ARG A 124 11.11 -2.43 -7.14
CA ARG A 124 10.37 -1.97 -8.31
C ARG A 124 8.96 -1.55 -7.92
N ILE A 125 8.66 -0.28 -8.17
CA ILE A 125 7.33 0.31 -8.03
C ILE A 125 6.65 0.30 -9.40
N THR A 126 5.48 -0.31 -9.50
CA THR A 126 4.65 -0.20 -10.70
C THR A 126 3.98 1.17 -10.73
N THR A 127 4.28 1.97 -11.76
CA THR A 127 3.61 3.26 -11.98
C THR A 127 2.35 3.05 -12.81
N ILE A 128 1.27 3.73 -12.44
CA ILE A 128 -0.01 3.73 -13.16
C ILE A 128 -0.11 5.06 -13.92
N TYR A 129 -0.43 5.01 -15.22
CA TYR A 129 -0.58 6.19 -16.10
C TYR A 129 -2.05 6.44 -16.46
#